data_AF-A0A661IRD5-F1
#
_entry.id   AF-A0A661IRD5-F1
#
_cell.length_a   1.000
_cell.length_b   1.000
_cell.length_c   1.000
_cell.angle_alpha   90.00
_cell.angle_beta   90.00
_cell.angle_gamma   90.00
#
_symmetry.space_group_name_H-M   'P 1'
#
loop_
_entity.id
_entity.type
_entity.pdbx_description
1 polymer ?
#
loop_
_entity_poly.entity_id
_entity_poly.type
_entity_poly.pdbx_seq_one_letter_code
_entity_poly.pdbx_strand_id
1 'polypeptide(L)' 'LLGALVLLLSDTVGRTAISPAVIPVGIITAFLGVPVFLYLLMRSGSYA' A
#
# COMPACT_ATOMS: atom_id res chain seq x y z
N LEU A 1 15.71 -2.71 0.27
CA LEU A 1 15.45 -2.89 -1.18
C LEU A 1 13.96 -3.11 -1.49
N LEU A 2 13.28 -4.06 -0.84
CA LEU A 2 11.85 -4.34 -1.08
C LEU A 2 10.95 -3.09 -0.97
N GLY A 3 11.11 -2.28 0.08
CA GLY A 3 10.32 -1.05 0.24
C GLY A 3 10.54 -0.02 -0.87
N ALA A 4 11.77 0.10 -1.38
CA ALA A 4 12.07 0.97 -2.52
C ALA A 4 11.40 0.47 -3.81
N LEU A 5 11.39 -0.85 -4.02
CA LEU A 5 10.69 -1.47 -5.16
C LEU A 5 9.19 -1.24 -5.09
N VAL A 6 8.58 -1.45 -3.91
CA VAL A 6 7.14 -1.21 -3.70
C VAL A 6 6.80 0.26 -3.95
N LEU A 7 7.57 1.19 -3.41
CA LEU A 7 7.33 2.61 -3.60
C LEU A 7 7.45 3.03 -5.07
N LEU A 8 8.48 2.55 -5.78
CA LEU A 8 8.70 2.84 -7.20
C LEU A 8 7.53 2.32 -8.05
N LEU A 9 7.09 1.08 -7.82
CA LEU A 9 5.96 0.48 -8.52
C LEU A 9 4.67 1.25 -8.23
N SER A 10 4.41 1.57 -6.96
CA SER A 10 3.20 2.33 -6.59
C SER A 10 3.20 3.74 -7.18
N ASP A 11 4.32 4.45 -7.22
CA ASP A 11 4.42 5.79 -7.84
C ASP A 11 4.24 5.71 -9.36
N THR A 12 4.85 4.71 -10.01
CA THR A 12 4.69 4.49 -11.46
C THR A 12 3.22 4.25 -11.81
N VAL A 13 2.56 3.31 -11.12
CA VAL A 13 1.15 2.99 -11.34
C VAL A 13 0.26 4.20 -11.06
N GLY A 14 0.52 4.96 -10.00
CA GLY A 14 -0.28 6.12 -9.64
C GLY A 14 -0.25 7.24 -10.67
N ARG A 15 0.85 7.35 -11.42
CA ARG A 15 1.01 8.34 -12.50
C ARG A 15 0.46 7.85 -13.84
N THR A 16 0.48 6.54 -14.10
CA THR A 16 0.09 6.01 -15.42
C THR A 16 -1.35 5.50 -15.49
N ALA A 17 -1.98 5.15 -14.35
CA ALA A 17 -3.30 4.52 -14.36
C ALA A 17 -4.43 5.42 -14.88
N ILE A 18 -4.39 6.73 -14.61
CA ILE A 18 -5.45 7.68 -15.00
C ILE A 18 -4.84 8.99 -15.50
N SER A 19 -3.91 8.93 -16.45
CA SER A 19 -3.31 10.14 -17.03
C SER A 19 -4.38 11.04 -17.70
N PRO A 20 -4.38 12.38 -17.50
CA PRO A 20 -3.38 13.23 -16.82
C PRO A 20 -3.58 13.38 -15.30
N ALA A 21 -4.60 12.78 -14.71
CA ALA A 21 -4.82 12.81 -13.27
C ALA A 21 -3.81 11.90 -12.55
N VAL A 22 -3.36 12.33 -11.37
CA VAL A 22 -2.38 11.59 -10.57
C VAL A 22 -3.09 10.97 -9.38
N ILE A 23 -2.99 9.64 -9.25
CA ILE A 23 -3.41 8.94 -8.04
C ILE A 23 -2.28 9.04 -7.01
N PRO A 24 -2.55 9.53 -5.79
CA PRO A 24 -1.55 9.56 -4.72
C PRO A 24 -1.00 8.16 -4.43
N VAL A 25 0.33 8.04 -4.34
CA VAL A 25 1.02 6.77 -4.05
C VAL A 25 0.53 6.11 -2.76
N GLY A 26 0.13 6.90 -1.77
CA GLY A 26 -0.44 6.42 -0.50
C GLY A 26 -1.74 5.63 -0.67
N ILE A 27 -2.57 5.97 -1.66
CA ILE A 27 -3.78 5.20 -1.97
C ILE A 27 -3.40 3.81 -2.49
N ILE A 28 -2.37 3.75 -3.34
CA ILE A 28 -1.91 2.49 -3.93
C ILE A 28 -1.23 1.61 -2.89
N THR A 29 -0.38 2.17 -2.03
CA THR A 29 0.29 1.39 -0.98
C THR A 29 -0.67 0.97 0.13
N ALA A 30 -1.78 1.69 0.36
CA ALA A 30 -2.80 1.32 1.34
C ALA A 30 -3.45 -0.04 1.05
N PHE A 31 -3.56 -0.47 -0.21
CA PHE A 31 -4.04 -1.81 -0.57
C PHE A 31 -3.19 -2.93 0.01
N LEU A 32 -1.91 -2.67 0.31
CA LEU A 32 -1.01 -3.60 0.94
C LEU A 32 -0.93 -3.36 2.45
N GLY A 33 -0.87 -2.09 2.86
CA GLY A 33 -0.77 -1.71 4.26
C GLY A 33 -1.99 -2.07 5.10
N VAL A 34 -3.21 -1.83 4.59
CA VAL A 34 -4.45 -2.07 5.34
C VAL A 34 -4.66 -3.56 5.63
N PRO A 35 -4.59 -4.49 4.66
CA PRO A 35 -4.74 -5.91 4.95
C PRO A 35 -3.66 -6.47 5.88
N VAL A 36 -2.41 -6.04 5.69
CA VAL A 36 -1.29 -6.45 6.58
C VAL A 36 -1.54 -5.96 8.00
N PHE A 37 -1.93 -4.70 8.16
CA PHE A 37 -2.24 -4.13 9.46
C PHE A 37 -3.40 -4.87 10.15
N LEU A 38 -4.50 -5.11 9.43
CA LEU A 38 -5.65 -5.85 9.96
C LEU A 38 -5.28 -7.28 10.34
N TYR A 39 -4.50 -7.96 9.51
CA TYR A 39 -4.00 -9.31 9.81
C TYR A 39 -3.18 -9.34 11.11
N LEU A 40 -2.28 -8.38 11.28
CA LEU A 40 -1.46 -8.27 12.50
C LEU A 40 -2.32 -7.96 13.73
N LEU A 41 -3.31 -7.07 13.58
CA LEU A 41 -4.25 -6.73 14.65
C LEU A 41 -5.04 -7.96 15.12
N MET A 42 -5.59 -8.73 14.18
CA MET A 42 -6.34 -9.96 14.47
C MET A 42 -5.46 -11.02 15.13
N ARG A 43 -4.20 -11.13 14.72
CA ARG A 43 -3.23 -12.05 15.33
C ARG A 43 -2.85 -11.65 16.75
N SER A 44 -2.71 -10.35 17.02
CA SER A 44 -2.30 -9.83 18.33
C SER A 44 -3.45 -9.76 19.34
N GLY A 45 -4.70 -9.79 18.89
CA GLY A 45 -5.89 -9.77 19.76
C GLY A 45 -6.14 -11.05 20.57
N SER A 46 -5.29 -12.08 20.42
CA SER A 46 -5.44 -13.37 21.12
C SER A 46 -4.83 -13.41 22.54
N TYR A 47 -4.46 -12.25 23.11
CA TYR A 47 -4.02 -12.08 24.50
C TYR A 47 -5.06 -11.32 25.35
N ALA A 48 -6.34 -11.65 25.18
CA ALA A 48 -7.44 -11.16 26.02
C ALA A 48 -8.12 -12.31 26.75
#